data_AF-A0A847FM48-F1
#
_entry.id   AF-A0A847FM48-F1
#
_cell.length_a   1.000
_cell.length_b   1.000
_cell.length_c   1.000
_cell.angle_alpha   90.00
_cell.angle_beta   90.00
_cell.angle_gamma   90.00
#
_symmetry.space_group_name_H-M   'P 1'
#
loop_
_entity.id
_entity.type
_entity.pdbx_description
1 polymer ?
#
loop_
_entity_poly.entity_id
_entity_poly.type
_entity_poly.pdbx_seq_one_letter_code
_entity_poly.pdbx_strand_id
1 'polypeptide(L)'
;MDRLRRDLLLTGLGGLLLAALLAAVAAWLVTSGNLKPPLPHPLIASILGATFGAFSLAEIPLMVYALRRLEIERRPAAGGAGHGNRPAVLGLNALYVFFAAVYGIPVILATGSLGWGLGLCGLALVRLATSYILVARPAP
;
A
#
# COMPACT_ATOMS: atom_id res chain seq x y z
N MET A 1 16.44 19.17 -0.05
CA MET A 1 15.60 17.94 0.00
C MET A 1 15.49 17.51 1.45
N ASP A 2 14.34 17.71 2.08
CA ASP A 2 14.15 17.46 3.51
C ASP A 2 14.38 15.99 3.87
N ARG A 3 15.12 15.73 4.95
CA ARG A 3 15.42 14.36 5.43
C ARG A 3 14.15 13.51 5.57
N LEU A 4 13.03 14.13 5.90
CA LEU A 4 11.70 13.50 6.00
C LEU A 4 11.22 12.91 4.66
N ARG A 5 11.40 13.63 3.55
CA ARG A 5 11.01 13.17 2.21
C ARG A 5 11.81 11.94 1.79
N ARG A 6 13.11 11.91 2.11
CA ARG A 6 13.96 10.74 1.83
C ARG A 6 13.56 9.54 2.68
N ASP A 7 13.30 9.75 3.97
CA ASP A 7 12.88 8.66 4.86
C ASP A 7 11.52 8.07 4.42
N LEU A 8 10.55 8.91 4.04
CA LEU A 8 9.24 8.48 3.51
C LEU A 8 9.37 7.73 2.17
N LEU A 9 10.26 8.19 1.28
CA LEU A 9 10.55 7.49 0.03
C LEU A 9 11.17 6.12 0.30
N LEU A 10 12.15 6.03 1.21
CA LEU A 10 12.83 4.78 1.53
C LEU A 10 11.89 3.76 2.16
N THR A 11 11.01 4.18 3.08
CA THR A 11 10.05 3.24 3.69
C THR A 11 8.90 2.86 2.76
N GLY A 12 8.46 3.80 1.92
CA GLY A 12 7.51 3.51 0.86
C GLY A 12 8.09 2.55 -0.19
N LEU A 13 9.36 2.71 -0.57
CA LEU A 13 10.10 1.77 -1.43
C LEU A 13 10.23 0.39 -0.78
N GLY A 14 10.47 0.32 0.53
CA GLY A 14 10.47 -0.93 1.27
C GLY A 14 9.12 -1.66 1.20
N GLY A 15 8.02 -0.93 1.42
CA GLY A 15 6.66 -1.46 1.26
C GLY A 15 6.35 -1.89 -0.17
N LEU A 16 6.83 -1.14 -1.17
CA LEU A 16 6.69 -1.47 -2.59
C LEU A 16 7.45 -2.74 -2.97
N LEU A 17 8.68 -2.89 -2.48
CA LEU A 17 9.51 -4.08 -2.70
C LEU A 17 8.84 -5.32 -2.11
N LEU A 18 8.34 -5.22 -0.88
CA LEU A 18 7.59 -6.31 -0.24
C LEU A 18 6.32 -6.65 -1.04
N ALA A 19 5.57 -5.64 -1.48
CA ALA A 19 4.38 -5.85 -2.32
C ALA A 19 4.73 -6.53 -3.65
N ALA A 20 5.79 -6.10 -4.31
CA ALA A 20 6.26 -6.68 -5.56
C ALA A 20 6.73 -8.13 -5.38
N LEU A 21 7.44 -8.42 -4.28
CA LEU A 21 7.92 -9.76 -3.97
C LEU A 21 6.75 -10.71 -3.69
N LEU A 22 5.75 -10.27 -2.92
CA LEU A 22 4.53 -11.05 -2.70
C LEU A 22 3.71 -11.25 -3.97
N ALA A 23 3.59 -10.24 -4.82
CA ALA A 23 2.92 -10.36 -6.12
C ALA A 23 3.65 -11.36 -7.03
N ALA A 24 4.99 -11.32 -7.05
CA ALA A 24 5.81 -12.25 -7.82
C ALA A 24 5.69 -13.69 -7.31
N VAL A 25 5.70 -13.89 -5.99
CA VAL A 25 5.48 -15.21 -5.37
C VAL A 25 4.08 -15.73 -5.70
N ALA A 26 3.04 -14.91 -5.55
CA ALA A 26 1.68 -15.30 -5.88
C ALA A 26 1.51 -15.65 -7.38
N ALA A 27 2.11 -14.83 -8.27
CA ALA A 27 2.12 -15.11 -9.70
C ALA A 27 2.85 -16.41 -10.01
N TRP A 28 4.03 -16.63 -9.41
CA TRP A 28 4.81 -17.84 -9.60
C TRP A 28 4.06 -19.10 -9.14
N LEU A 29 3.35 -19.04 -8.00
CA LEU A 29 2.53 -20.13 -7.49
C LEU A 29 1.39 -20.52 -8.44
N VAL A 30 0.75 -19.54 -9.07
CA VAL A 30 -0.30 -19.76 -10.07
C VAL A 30 0.29 -20.30 -11.38
N THR A 31 1.38 -19.71 -11.89
CA THR A 31 2.00 -20.15 -13.16
C THR A 31 2.67 -21.51 -13.04
N SER A 32 3.17 -21.88 -11.86
CA SER A 32 3.77 -23.19 -11.61
C SER A 32 2.73 -24.33 -11.54
N GLY A 33 1.44 -24.00 -11.63
CA GLY A 33 0.35 -24.99 -11.59
C GLY A 33 0.18 -25.67 -10.23
N ASN A 34 0.90 -25.21 -9.20
CA ASN A 34 0.89 -25.80 -7.86
C ASN A 34 -0.41 -25.48 -7.10
N LEU A 35 -1.09 -24.40 -7.50
CA LEU A 35 -2.42 -24.03 -7.02
C LEU A 35 -3.43 -24.09 -8.17
N LYS A 36 -4.41 -24.98 -8.05
CA LYS A 36 -5.62 -24.93 -8.87
C LYS A 36 -6.52 -23.83 -8.32
N PRO A 37 -6.84 -22.78 -9.10
CA PRO A 37 -7.71 -21.71 -8.63
C PRO A 37 -9.08 -22.30 -8.27
N PRO A 38 -9.60 -22.06 -7.06
CA PRO A 38 -10.91 -22.59 -6.66
C PRO A 38 -12.06 -21.99 -7.48
N LEU A 39 -11.91 -20.76 -8.00
CA LEU A 39 -12.97 -20.03 -8.72
C LEU A 39 -12.42 -19.37 -10.00
N PRO A 40 -12.11 -20.13 -11.08
CA PRO A 40 -11.51 -19.62 -12.31
C PRO A 40 -12.51 -18.86 -13.22
N HIS A 41 -13.57 -18.26 -12.67
CA HIS A 41 -14.56 -17.53 -13.44
C HIS A 41 -14.12 -16.07 -13.65
N PRO A 42 -14.02 -15.59 -14.91
CA PRO A 42 -13.53 -14.23 -15.21
C PRO A 42 -14.44 -13.14 -14.64
N LEU A 43 -15.75 -13.41 -14.53
CA LEU A 43 -16.71 -12.51 -13.89
C LEU A 43 -16.41 -12.32 -12.40
N ILE A 44 -16.11 -13.42 -11.68
CA ILE A 44 -15.79 -13.37 -10.25
C ILE A 44 -14.48 -12.60 -10.04
N ALA A 45 -13.47 -12.82 -10.90
CA ALA A 45 -12.23 -12.04 -10.89
C ALA A 45 -12.47 -10.54 -11.09
N SER A 46 -13.36 -10.15 -12.01
CA SER A 46 -13.68 -8.75 -12.24
C SER A 46 -14.45 -8.11 -11.07
N ILE A 47 -15.38 -8.84 -10.43
CA ILE A 47 -16.13 -8.34 -9.28
C ILE A 47 -15.22 -8.18 -8.06
N LEU A 48 -14.38 -9.18 -7.75
CA LEU A 48 -13.38 -9.10 -6.68
C LEU A 48 -12.36 -7.99 -6.94
N GLY A 49 -11.85 -7.91 -8.18
CA GLY A 49 -10.92 -6.88 -8.62
C GLY A 49 -11.49 -5.47 -8.46
N ALA A 50 -12.72 -5.26 -8.93
CA ALA A 50 -13.41 -3.97 -8.81
C ALA A 50 -13.74 -3.62 -7.35
N THR A 51 -14.22 -4.58 -6.56
CA THR A 51 -14.60 -4.37 -5.16
C THR A 51 -13.37 -4.03 -4.32
N PHE A 52 -12.33 -4.85 -4.38
CA PHE A 52 -11.08 -4.59 -3.65
C PHE A 52 -10.36 -3.34 -4.17
N GLY A 53 -10.43 -3.07 -5.47
CA GLY A 53 -9.91 -1.83 -6.05
C GLY A 53 -10.63 -0.60 -5.50
N ALA A 54 -11.95 -0.63 -5.43
CA ALA A 54 -12.76 0.46 -4.87
C ALA A 54 -12.49 0.68 -3.38
N PHE A 55 -12.45 -0.39 -2.58
CA PHE A 55 -12.05 -0.31 -1.16
C PHE A 55 -10.63 0.24 -1.00
N SER A 56 -9.69 -0.26 -1.79
CA SER A 56 -8.30 0.20 -1.76
C SER A 56 -8.18 1.68 -2.12
N LEU A 57 -8.94 2.17 -3.09
CA LEU A 57 -9.02 3.58 -3.47
C LEU A 57 -9.67 4.44 -2.37
N ALA A 58 -10.71 3.94 -1.72
CA ALA A 58 -11.38 4.63 -0.62
C ALA A 58 -10.50 4.76 0.63
N GLU A 59 -9.59 3.81 0.87
CA GLU A 59 -8.61 3.88 1.96
C GLU A 59 -7.51 4.93 1.74
N ILE A 60 -7.20 5.28 0.48
CA ILE A 60 -6.15 6.25 0.15
C ILE A 60 -6.32 7.57 0.90
N PRO A 61 -7.46 8.29 0.81
CA PRO A 61 -7.65 9.55 1.51
C PRO A 61 -7.62 9.38 3.03
N LEU A 62 -8.14 8.28 3.57
CA LEU A 62 -8.15 8.01 5.01
C LEU A 62 -6.74 7.86 5.57
N MET A 63 -5.87 7.09 4.90
CA MET A 63 -4.48 6.92 5.34
C MET A 63 -3.63 8.16 5.14
N VAL A 64 -3.85 8.93 4.07
CA VAL A 64 -3.21 10.23 3.90
C VAL A 64 -3.61 11.18 5.03
N TYR A 65 -4.88 11.19 5.43
CA TYR A 65 -5.35 11.98 6.57
C TYR A 65 -4.72 11.52 7.89
N ALA A 66 -4.66 10.21 8.14
CA ALA A 66 -4.03 9.65 9.35
C ALA A 66 -2.53 10.01 9.44
N LEU A 67 -1.79 9.85 8.33
CA LEU A 67 -0.37 10.21 8.24
C LEU A 67 -0.15 11.71 8.48
N ARG A 68 -0.99 12.57 7.89
CA ARG A 68 -0.94 14.03 8.13
C ARG A 68 -1.25 14.39 9.57
N ARG A 69 -2.25 13.75 10.19
CA ARG A 69 -2.61 14.00 11.60
C ARG A 69 -1.48 13.62 12.55
N LEU A 70 -0.85 12.47 12.31
CA LEU A 70 0.33 12.01 13.07
C LEU A 70 1.55 12.94 12.86
N GLU A 71 1.68 13.55 11.68
CA GLU A 71 2.71 14.55 11.44
C GLU A 71 2.42 15.89 12.15
N ILE A 72 1.16 16.28 12.30
CA ILE A 72 0.77 17.49 13.05
C ILE A 72 0.98 17.29 14.55
N GLU A 73 0.61 16.13 15.11
CA GLU A 73 0.90 15.75 16.50
C GLU A 73 2.41 15.67 16.79
N ARG A 74 3.24 15.62 15.75
CA ARG A 74 4.71 15.68 15.82
C ARG A 74 5.25 17.09 16.09
N ARG A 75 4.49 18.17 15.85
CA ARG A 75 4.95 19.55 16.15
C ARG A 75 4.90 19.73 17.67
N PRO A 76 6.05 19.86 18.35
CA PRO A 76 6.08 19.92 19.80
C PRO A 76 5.38 21.20 20.24
N ALA A 77 4.32 21.07 21.04
CA ALA A 77 4.00 22.09 22.03
C ALA A 77 5.26 22.23 22.90
N ALA A 78 5.74 23.46 23.06
CA ALA A 78 6.94 23.80 23.80
C ALA A 78 7.03 23.02 25.14
N GLY A 79 8.08 22.20 25.31
CA GLY A 79 8.56 21.81 26.64
C GLY A 79 8.30 20.39 27.16
N GLY A 80 7.93 19.38 26.36
CA GLY A 80 7.76 18.01 26.84
C GLY A 80 8.59 16.98 26.07
N ALA A 81 9.24 16.05 26.77
CA ALA A 81 10.05 14.95 26.24
C ALA A 81 9.23 13.90 25.46
N GLY A 82 8.56 14.32 24.40
CA GLY A 82 7.86 13.44 23.47
C GLY A 82 8.87 12.74 22.58
N HIS A 83 9.07 11.43 22.79
CA HIS A 83 9.83 10.58 21.87
C HIS A 83 9.15 10.64 20.50
N GLY A 84 9.71 11.44 19.60
CA GLY A 84 9.12 11.73 18.30
C GLY A 84 8.79 10.44 17.55
N ASN A 85 7.51 10.24 17.24
CA ASN A 85 6.93 9.03 16.68
C ASN A 85 7.29 8.81 15.18
N ARG A 86 8.53 9.16 14.82
CA ARG A 86 9.13 9.00 13.49
C ARG A 86 9.07 7.55 12.98
N PRO A 87 9.34 6.50 13.79
CA PRO A 87 9.20 5.13 13.29
C PRO A 87 7.73 4.75 13.03
N ALA A 88 6.76 5.29 13.79
CA ALA A 88 5.34 5.00 13.59
C ALA A 88 4.81 5.57 12.26
N VAL A 89 5.15 6.81 11.91
CA VAL A 89 4.77 7.41 10.62
C VAL A 89 5.42 6.66 9.44
N LEU A 90 6.70 6.31 9.59
CA LEU A 90 7.45 5.60 8.56
C LEU A 90 6.95 4.16 8.37
N GLY A 91 6.61 3.47 9.46
CA GLY A 91 6.02 2.13 9.44
C GLY A 91 4.61 2.13 8.86
N LEU A 92 3.78 3.12 9.22
CA LEU A 92 2.43 3.26 8.69
C LEU A 92 2.45 3.54 7.18
N ASN A 93 3.42 4.32 6.70
CA ASN A 93 3.63 4.54 5.26
C ASN A 93 4.03 3.25 4.52
N ALA A 94 4.97 2.47 5.08
CA ALA A 94 5.35 1.18 4.51
C ALA A 94 4.18 0.20 4.47
N LEU A 95 3.40 0.12 5.56
CA LEU A 95 2.22 -0.72 5.67
C LEU A 95 1.13 -0.30 4.68
N TYR A 96 0.93 1.01 4.51
CA TYR A 96 -0.03 1.56 3.56
C TYR A 96 0.28 1.15 2.12
N VAL A 97 1.54 1.25 1.69
CA VAL A 97 1.98 0.80 0.36
C VAL A 97 1.87 -0.73 0.22
N PHE A 98 2.25 -1.46 1.27
CA PHE A 98 2.15 -2.93 1.32
C PHE A 98 0.70 -3.44 1.21
N PHE A 99 -0.26 -2.72 1.78
CA PHE A 99 -1.67 -3.14 1.82
C PHE A 99 -2.29 -3.31 0.42
N ALA A 100 -1.74 -2.68 -0.62
CA ALA A 100 -2.14 -2.93 -1.99
C ALA A 100 -1.93 -4.40 -2.40
N ALA A 101 -0.85 -5.04 -1.94
CA ALA A 101 -0.62 -6.47 -2.17
C ALA A 101 -1.63 -7.34 -1.42
N VAL A 102 -2.06 -6.94 -0.22
CA VAL A 102 -3.08 -7.67 0.57
C VAL A 102 -4.39 -7.79 -0.20
N TYR A 103 -4.73 -6.82 -1.05
CA TYR A 103 -5.87 -6.89 -1.95
C TYR A 103 -5.59 -7.67 -3.25
N GLY A 104 -4.38 -7.54 -3.82
CA GLY A 104 -4.02 -8.22 -5.06
C GLY A 104 -3.84 -9.74 -4.91
N ILE A 105 -3.20 -10.20 -3.83
CA ILE A 105 -2.90 -11.62 -3.56
C ILE A 105 -4.15 -12.51 -3.57
N PRO A 106 -5.24 -12.22 -2.82
CA PRO A 106 -6.41 -13.09 -2.81
C PRO A 106 -7.07 -13.15 -4.19
N VAL A 107 -7.00 -12.08 -5.00
CA VAL A 107 -7.50 -12.12 -6.38
C VAL A 107 -6.64 -13.06 -7.23
N ILE A 108 -5.32 -12.98 -7.14
CA ILE A 108 -4.39 -13.88 -7.86
C ILE A 108 -4.63 -15.34 -7.45
N LEU A 109 -4.67 -15.61 -6.14
CA LEU A 109 -4.77 -16.97 -5.63
C LEU A 109 -6.17 -17.58 -5.81
N ALA A 110 -7.24 -16.81 -5.63
CA ALA A 110 -8.61 -17.33 -5.72
C ALA A 110 -9.08 -17.50 -7.18
N THR A 111 -8.68 -16.60 -8.06
CA THR A 111 -9.20 -16.56 -9.45
C THR A 111 -8.18 -16.94 -10.51
N GLY A 112 -6.88 -16.98 -10.18
CA GLY A 112 -5.81 -17.20 -11.15
C GLY A 112 -5.61 -16.03 -12.12
N SER A 113 -6.34 -14.93 -11.96
CA SER A 113 -6.29 -13.78 -12.87
C SER A 113 -5.11 -12.87 -12.53
N LEU A 114 -4.01 -13.08 -13.25
CA LEU A 114 -2.80 -12.25 -13.13
C LEU A 114 -3.09 -10.78 -13.47
N GLY A 115 -3.96 -10.50 -14.44
CA GLY A 115 -4.28 -9.14 -14.88
C GLY A 115 -4.88 -8.28 -13.77
N TRP A 116 -5.95 -8.76 -13.12
CA TRP A 116 -6.59 -8.05 -12.01
C TRP A 116 -5.71 -7.98 -10.77
N GLY A 117 -5.00 -9.08 -10.46
CA GLY A 117 -4.06 -9.13 -9.35
C GLY A 117 -2.90 -8.15 -9.46
N LEU A 118 -2.25 -8.11 -10.64
CA LEU A 118 -1.17 -7.17 -10.93
C LEU A 118 -1.69 -5.72 -10.99
N GLY A 119 -2.90 -5.51 -11.50
CA GLY A 119 -3.56 -4.20 -11.49
C GLY A 119 -3.75 -3.67 -10.07
N LEU A 120 -4.23 -4.50 -9.15
CA LEU A 120 -4.36 -4.16 -7.74
C LEU A 120 -3.01 -3.93 -7.06
N CYS A 121 -2.01 -4.76 -7.35
CA CYS A 121 -0.64 -4.53 -6.87
C CYS A 121 -0.05 -3.22 -7.44
N GLY A 122 -0.43 -2.82 -8.65
CA GLY A 122 -0.07 -1.54 -9.26
C GLY A 122 -0.58 -0.33 -8.45
N LEU A 123 -1.65 -0.48 -7.67
CA LEU A 123 -2.10 0.56 -6.74
C LEU A 123 -1.05 0.87 -5.67
N ALA A 124 -0.09 -0.03 -5.39
CA ALA A 124 1.05 0.28 -4.51
C ALA A 124 1.86 1.48 -5.01
N LEU A 125 2.03 1.63 -6.34
CA LEU A 125 2.70 2.79 -6.94
C LEU A 125 1.87 4.06 -6.76
N VAL A 126 0.55 3.96 -6.92
CA VAL A 126 -0.37 5.07 -6.70
C VAL A 126 -0.33 5.51 -5.24
N ARG A 127 -0.35 4.55 -4.29
CA ARG A 127 -0.22 4.79 -2.85
C ARG A 127 1.13 5.42 -2.49
N LEU A 128 2.22 4.98 -3.11
CA LEU A 128 3.54 5.59 -2.95
C LEU A 128 3.55 7.04 -3.46
N ALA A 129 2.97 7.28 -4.63
CA ALA A 129 2.90 8.60 -5.25
C ALA A 129 2.02 9.57 -4.44
N THR A 130 0.86 9.12 -3.96
CA THR A 130 -0.02 9.94 -3.12
C THR A 130 0.62 10.24 -1.77
N SER A 131 1.28 9.27 -1.15
CA SER A 131 2.04 9.50 0.08
C SER A 131 3.15 10.55 -0.15
N TYR A 132 3.93 10.39 -1.22
CA TYR A 132 5.01 11.33 -1.53
C TYR A 132 4.52 12.76 -1.83
N ILE A 133 3.41 12.91 -2.57
CA ILE A 133 2.91 14.24 -3.00
C ILE A 133 2.09 14.91 -1.90
N LEU A 134 1.21 14.17 -1.23
CA LEU A 134 0.24 14.73 -0.29
C LEU A 134 0.78 14.78 1.14
N VAL A 135 1.61 13.84 1.59
CA VAL A 135 2.19 13.92 2.95
C VAL A 135 3.35 14.91 2.97
N ALA A 136 4.18 14.96 1.92
CA ALA A 136 5.34 15.85 1.90
C ALA A 136 5.06 17.31 1.52
N ARG A 137 3.79 17.74 1.52
CA ARG A 137 3.40 19.15 1.48
C ARG A 137 2.95 19.55 2.88
N PRO A 138 3.66 20.47 3.57
CA PRO A 138 3.19 21.01 4.83
C PRO A 138 1.82 21.64 4.61
N ALA A 139 0.86 21.36 5.49
CA ALA A 139 -0.39 22.10 5.52
C ALA A 139 -0.07 23.61 5.71
N PRO A 140 -0.76 24.52 5.00
CA PRO A 140 -0.67 25.95 5.26
C PRO A 140 -1.10 26.27 6.70
#